data_AF-A0A1F6KHM4-F1
#
_entry.id   AF-A0A1F6KHM4-F1
#
_cell.length_a   1.000
_cell.length_b   1.000
_cell.length_c   1.000
_cell.angle_alpha   90.00
_cell.angle_beta   90.00
_cell.angle_gamma   90.00
#
_symmetry.space_group_name_H-M   'P 1'
#
loop_
_entity.id
_entity.type
_entity.pdbx_description
1 polymer ?
#
loop_
_entity_poly.entity_id
_entity_poly.type
_entity_poly.pdbx_seq_one_letter_code
_entity_poly.pdbx_strand_id
1 'polypeptide(L)'
;MGVERNDFIASKETMRDLRRDYSVVRDSFQESLGTLVREVSDFLVTKYGEFMPNTKDQISDGIENRLLFLTKESYVKFHKDWLGREESRNPTAYVCKKGGITVLLDTLEVWAGISQTEKEKFIEYFGSKEQAITELTYINLIANIVHETVHQFQDWSLPELFFEMGTVYYQEEINRERDYECPTTEKQDKISHLYKELIEEFGEENMHKLYFGGFKNTFERKMLLMQVEIFIDMKDAKSLLPGYGNDVGEARTN
;
A
#
# COMPACT_ATOMS: atom_id res chain seq x y z
N MET A 1 5.41 27.31 -8.28
CA MET A 1 3.99 27.05 -7.96
C MET A 1 3.97 25.79 -7.13
N GLY A 2 3.85 25.94 -5.81
CA GLY A 2 3.80 24.81 -4.89
C GLY A 2 2.50 24.05 -5.12
N VAL A 3 2.58 22.74 -5.32
CA VAL A 3 1.39 21.89 -5.32
C VAL A 3 0.93 21.86 -3.87
N GLU A 4 -0.07 22.68 -3.55
CA GLU A 4 -0.76 22.61 -2.26
C GLU A 4 -1.32 21.20 -2.13
N ARG A 5 -0.71 20.42 -1.23
CA ARG A 5 -1.28 19.18 -0.77
C ARG A 5 -2.62 19.51 -0.09
N ASN A 6 -3.75 19.08 -0.66
CA ASN A 6 -5.01 19.00 0.07
C ASN A 6 -4.93 17.81 1.06
N ASP A 7 -4.05 17.93 2.07
CA ASP A 7 -3.78 16.94 3.11
C ASP A 7 -4.79 17.06 4.25
N PHE A 8 -6.04 16.70 3.97
CA PHE A 8 -6.97 16.40 5.05
C PHE A 8 -6.65 14.99 5.58
N ILE A 9 -6.34 14.88 6.87
CA ILE A 9 -6.23 13.60 7.59
C ILE A 9 -7.56 13.37 8.32
N ALA A 10 -8.13 12.18 8.18
CA ALA A 10 -9.41 11.85 8.78
C ALA A 10 -9.29 11.81 10.31
N SER A 11 -10.14 12.59 10.98
CA SER A 11 -10.21 12.58 12.45
C SER A 11 -10.79 11.25 12.96
N LYS A 12 -10.61 10.97 14.25
CA LYS A 12 -11.25 9.80 14.91
C LYS A 12 -12.77 9.82 14.77
N GLU A 13 -13.39 11.01 14.83
CA GLU A 13 -14.83 11.16 14.64
C GLU A 13 -15.25 10.85 13.19
N THR A 14 -14.52 11.39 12.22
CA THR A 14 -14.72 11.08 10.80
C THR A 14 -14.62 9.57 10.54
N MET A 15 -13.59 8.92 11.10
CA MET A 15 -13.42 7.48 10.96
C MET A 15 -14.55 6.69 11.62
N ARG A 16 -15.04 7.10 12.80
CA ARG A 16 -16.20 6.48 13.46
C ARG A 16 -17.45 6.53 12.57
N ASP A 17 -17.71 7.68 11.94
CA ASP A 17 -18.86 7.82 11.04
C ASP A 17 -18.70 6.96 9.78
N LEU A 18 -17.52 6.96 9.15
CA LEU A 18 -17.23 6.11 8.00
C LEU A 18 -17.38 4.61 8.34
N ARG A 19 -16.93 4.19 9.53
CA ARG A 19 -17.06 2.80 9.96
C ARG A 19 -18.51 2.40 10.16
N ARG A 20 -19.32 3.27 10.78
CA ARG A 20 -20.76 3.03 10.94
C ARG A 20 -21.46 2.89 9.59
N ASP A 21 -21.08 3.70 8.61
CA ASP A 21 -21.83 3.84 7.36
C ASP A 21 -21.39 2.84 6.27
N TYR A 22 -20.15 2.33 6.34
CA TYR A 22 -19.56 1.48 5.30
C TYR A 22 -18.90 0.20 5.81
N SER A 23 -18.48 0.13 7.08
CA SER A 23 -17.67 -1.00 7.51
C SER A 23 -18.47 -2.27 7.75
N VAL A 24 -17.87 -3.40 7.38
CA VAL A 24 -18.49 -4.74 7.50
C VAL A 24 -17.99 -5.51 8.72
N VAL A 25 -17.04 -4.93 9.47
CA VAL A 25 -16.49 -5.52 10.69
C VAL A 25 -16.77 -4.63 11.90
N ARG A 26 -16.69 -5.21 13.10
CA ARG A 26 -16.90 -4.46 14.35
C ARG A 26 -15.70 -3.57 14.66
N ASP A 27 -15.96 -2.45 15.33
CA ASP A 27 -14.90 -1.51 15.78
C ASP A 27 -13.79 -2.20 16.58
N SER A 28 -14.15 -3.13 17.48
CA SER A 28 -13.17 -3.87 18.29
C SER A 28 -12.18 -4.69 17.45
N PHE A 29 -12.60 -5.20 16.29
CA PHE A 29 -11.71 -5.93 15.38
C PHE A 29 -10.76 -4.96 14.68
N GLN A 30 -11.26 -3.82 14.20
CA GLN A 30 -10.40 -2.79 13.57
C GLN A 30 -9.39 -2.22 14.56
N GLU A 31 -9.79 -2.00 15.82
CA GLU A 31 -8.90 -1.56 16.89
C GLU A 31 -7.78 -2.57 17.15
N SER A 32 -8.09 -3.88 17.13
CA SER A 32 -7.06 -4.92 17.29
C SER A 32 -6.01 -4.89 16.18
N LEU A 33 -6.41 -4.57 14.95
CA LEU A 33 -5.53 -4.43 13.80
C LEU A 33 -4.79 -3.08 13.76
N GLY A 34 -5.34 -2.06 14.41
CA GLY A 34 -4.67 -0.79 14.61
C GLY A 34 -3.32 -0.95 15.31
N THR A 35 -3.19 -1.92 16.22
CA THR A 35 -1.89 -2.25 16.85
C THR A 35 -0.83 -2.61 15.82
N LEU A 36 -1.16 -3.44 14.81
CA LEU A 36 -0.23 -3.80 13.75
C LEU A 36 0.15 -2.57 12.89
N VAL A 37 -0.84 -1.74 12.52
CA VAL A 37 -0.56 -0.50 11.78
C VAL A 37 0.40 0.40 12.57
N ARG A 38 0.19 0.52 13.89
CA ARG A 38 1.07 1.30 14.76
C ARG A 38 2.48 0.73 14.80
N GLU A 39 2.62 -0.57 14.97
CA GLU A 39 3.92 -1.25 14.98
C GLU A 39 4.69 -1.03 13.68
N VAL A 40 4.03 -1.20 12.53
CA VAL A 40 4.63 -0.98 11.20
C VAL A 40 5.02 0.48 11.01
N SER A 41 4.14 1.41 11.40
CA SER A 41 4.41 2.85 11.37
C SER A 41 5.63 3.21 12.24
N ASP A 42 5.69 2.71 13.46
CA ASP A 42 6.80 2.98 14.38
C ASP A 42 8.12 2.41 13.86
N PHE A 43 8.09 1.24 13.24
CA PHE A 43 9.25 0.67 12.55
C PHE A 43 9.74 1.58 11.41
N LEU A 44 8.83 2.00 10.51
CA LEU A 44 9.15 2.86 9.38
C LEU A 44 9.76 4.20 9.84
N VAL A 45 9.15 4.82 10.85
CA VAL A 45 9.63 6.08 11.42
C VAL A 45 10.98 5.91 12.11
N THR A 46 11.20 4.80 12.81
CA THR A 46 12.47 4.55 13.49
C THR A 46 13.60 4.31 12.50
N LYS A 47 13.34 3.52 11.46
CA LYS A 47 14.35 3.08 10.49
C LYS A 47 14.62 4.10 9.39
N TYR A 48 13.58 4.76 8.88
CA TYR A 48 13.66 5.65 7.70
C TYR A 48 13.23 7.09 7.98
N GLY A 49 12.90 7.43 9.23
CA GLY A 49 12.32 8.73 9.59
C GLY A 49 13.19 9.95 9.27
N GLU A 50 14.51 9.79 9.13
CA GLU A 50 15.39 10.89 8.70
C GLU A 50 15.17 11.30 7.24
N PHE A 51 14.59 10.42 6.42
CA PHE A 51 14.26 10.66 5.01
C PHE A 51 12.82 11.17 4.81
N MET A 52 12.07 11.38 5.90
CA MET A 52 10.63 11.65 5.94
C MET A 52 10.33 13.09 6.42
N PRO A 53 10.50 14.12 5.59
CA PRO A 53 10.54 15.52 6.05
C PRO A 53 9.20 16.07 6.56
N ASN A 54 8.06 15.46 6.22
CA ASN A 54 6.73 15.95 6.58
C ASN A 54 5.80 14.86 7.17
N THR A 55 6.24 13.61 7.25
CA THR A 55 5.36 12.46 7.52
C THR A 55 5.49 11.92 8.94
N LYS A 56 6.56 12.23 9.67
CA LYS A 56 6.78 11.69 11.02
C LYS A 56 5.65 12.03 12.00
N ASP A 57 5.26 13.30 12.10
CA ASP A 57 4.29 13.75 13.12
C ASP A 57 2.84 13.77 12.60
N GLN A 58 2.62 14.04 11.31
CA GLN A 58 1.27 14.17 10.75
C GLN A 58 0.66 12.84 10.31
N ILE A 59 1.50 11.89 9.88
CA ILE A 59 1.04 10.60 9.38
C ILE A 59 1.09 9.55 10.48
N SER A 60 2.01 9.59 11.44
CA SER A 60 2.02 8.58 12.51
C SER A 60 0.92 8.80 13.56
N ASP A 61 0.51 10.06 13.81
CA ASP A 61 -0.49 10.36 14.83
C ASP A 61 -1.87 9.84 14.42
N GLY A 62 -2.34 8.83 15.15
CA GLY A 62 -3.67 8.25 14.95
C GLY A 62 -3.83 7.38 13.70
N ILE A 63 -2.73 6.99 13.02
CA ILE A 63 -2.75 6.11 11.84
C ILE A 63 -3.44 4.78 12.10
N GLU A 64 -3.30 4.25 13.32
CA GLU A 64 -3.95 3.02 13.78
C GLU A 64 -5.47 3.10 13.75
N ASN A 65 -6.04 4.31 13.74
CA ASN A 65 -7.48 4.53 13.71
C ASN A 65 -8.03 4.73 12.29
N ARG A 66 -7.18 4.72 11.26
CA ARG A 66 -7.57 5.06 9.87
C ARG A 66 -7.76 3.84 8.97
N LEU A 67 -8.07 2.69 9.57
CA LEU A 67 -8.52 1.49 8.87
C LEU A 67 -10.02 1.51 8.59
N LEU A 68 -10.41 1.03 7.41
CA LEU A 68 -11.79 0.83 7.00
C LEU A 68 -11.94 -0.49 6.23
N PHE A 69 -12.75 -1.41 6.75
CA PHE A 69 -13.00 -2.71 6.12
C PHE A 69 -14.30 -2.72 5.34
N LEU A 70 -14.25 -3.02 4.05
CA LEU A 70 -15.39 -2.90 3.14
C LEU A 70 -15.66 -4.21 2.40
N THR A 71 -16.93 -4.50 2.11
CA THR A 71 -17.26 -5.40 0.99
C THR A 71 -17.06 -4.69 -0.35
N LYS A 72 -17.02 -5.43 -1.47
CA LYS A 72 -17.06 -4.85 -2.82
C LYS A 72 -18.16 -3.81 -3.03
N GLU A 73 -19.37 -4.10 -2.56
CA GLU A 73 -20.51 -3.19 -2.67
C GLU A 73 -20.27 -1.90 -1.86
N SER A 74 -19.82 -2.04 -0.61
CA SER A 74 -19.54 -0.91 0.27
C SER A 74 -18.37 -0.06 -0.24
N TYR A 75 -17.40 -0.69 -0.91
CA TYR A 75 -16.29 -0.02 -1.57
C TYR A 75 -16.75 0.89 -2.71
N VAL A 76 -17.60 0.41 -3.62
CA VAL A 76 -18.13 1.23 -4.72
C VAL A 76 -18.90 2.44 -4.16
N LYS A 77 -19.71 2.22 -3.12
CA LYS A 77 -20.45 3.28 -2.44
C LYS A 77 -19.51 4.29 -1.76
N PHE A 78 -18.54 3.83 -1.00
CA PHE A 78 -17.54 4.67 -0.35
C PHE A 78 -16.77 5.53 -1.36
N HIS A 79 -16.33 4.95 -2.48
CA HIS A 79 -15.63 5.70 -3.52
C HIS A 79 -16.49 6.83 -4.10
N LYS A 80 -17.76 6.54 -4.40
CA LYS A 80 -18.69 7.53 -4.91
C LYS A 80 -18.92 8.66 -3.93
N ASP A 81 -19.18 8.34 -2.67
CA ASP A 81 -19.54 9.32 -1.63
C ASP A 81 -18.32 10.12 -1.14
N TRP A 82 -17.18 9.45 -0.92
CA TRP A 82 -15.96 10.05 -0.36
C TRP A 82 -15.08 10.73 -1.42
N LEU A 83 -14.92 10.10 -2.58
CA LEU A 83 -14.02 10.57 -3.64
C LEU A 83 -14.74 11.26 -4.80
N GLY A 84 -16.08 11.20 -4.84
CA GLY A 84 -16.88 11.88 -5.86
C GLY A 84 -16.76 11.26 -7.24
N ARG A 85 -16.30 10.00 -7.33
CA ARG A 85 -16.17 9.26 -8.60
C ARG A 85 -16.52 7.79 -8.41
N GLU A 86 -17.08 7.19 -9.45
CA GLU A 86 -17.26 5.73 -9.49
C GLU A 86 -15.91 5.07 -9.80
N GLU A 87 -15.71 3.90 -9.22
CA GLU A 87 -14.47 3.14 -9.34
C GLU A 87 -14.80 1.74 -9.87
N SER A 88 -14.13 1.36 -10.95
CA SER A 88 -14.31 0.08 -11.62
C SER A 88 -13.24 -0.95 -11.21
N ARG A 89 -12.13 -0.49 -10.61
CA ARG A 89 -11.08 -1.37 -10.08
C ARG A 89 -11.59 -2.12 -8.85
N ASN A 90 -11.05 -3.31 -8.65
CA ASN A 90 -11.40 -4.19 -7.53
C ASN A 90 -10.13 -4.61 -6.75
N PRO A 91 -9.50 -3.66 -6.02
CA PRO A 91 -8.27 -3.93 -5.29
C PRO A 91 -8.55 -4.77 -4.04
N THR A 92 -7.58 -5.54 -3.56
CA THR A 92 -7.71 -6.26 -2.26
C THR A 92 -7.53 -5.31 -1.07
N ALA A 93 -6.71 -4.29 -1.25
CA ALA A 93 -6.43 -3.21 -0.31
C ALA A 93 -5.96 -1.98 -1.10
N TYR A 94 -6.12 -0.78 -0.52
CA TYR A 94 -5.48 0.43 -1.04
C TYR A 94 -5.46 1.54 0.02
N VAL A 95 -4.52 2.47 -0.12
CA VAL A 95 -4.53 3.75 0.60
C VAL A 95 -5.26 4.84 -0.17
N CYS A 96 -6.25 5.43 0.49
CA CYS A 96 -6.87 6.67 0.08
C CYS A 96 -6.08 7.87 0.60
N LYS A 97 -5.42 8.61 -0.30
CA LYS A 97 -4.73 9.86 0.04
C LYS A 97 -5.65 10.86 0.75
N LYS A 98 -6.91 10.97 0.33
CA LYS A 98 -7.91 11.83 1.00
C LYS A 98 -8.31 11.20 2.33
N GLY A 99 -7.93 11.84 3.43
CA GLY A 99 -8.14 11.34 4.78
C GLY A 99 -7.01 10.45 5.29
N GLY A 100 -6.06 10.05 4.43
CA GLY A 100 -5.02 9.07 4.75
C GLY A 100 -5.64 7.79 5.32
N ILE A 101 -6.63 7.23 4.62
CA ILE A 101 -7.43 6.08 5.06
C ILE A 101 -6.88 4.84 4.38
N THR A 102 -6.58 3.80 5.14
CA THR A 102 -6.26 2.48 4.61
C THR A 102 -7.55 1.67 4.49
N VAL A 103 -7.89 1.26 3.28
CA VAL A 103 -9.08 0.47 2.98
C VAL A 103 -8.68 -0.97 2.71
N LEU A 104 -9.36 -1.90 3.36
CA LEU A 104 -9.15 -3.33 3.23
C LEU A 104 -10.46 -3.98 2.77
N LEU A 105 -10.43 -4.72 1.66
CA LEU A 105 -11.61 -5.47 1.23
C LEU A 105 -11.74 -6.78 2.00
N ASP A 106 -12.98 -7.25 2.14
CA ASP A 106 -13.30 -8.51 2.80
C ASP A 106 -12.48 -9.68 2.21
N THR A 107 -11.61 -10.24 3.04
CA THR A 107 -10.65 -11.30 2.69
C THR A 107 -11.31 -12.61 2.32
N LEU A 108 -12.58 -12.84 2.67
CA LEU A 108 -13.34 -14.00 2.17
C LEU A 108 -13.52 -13.94 0.65
N GLU A 109 -13.57 -12.74 0.07
CA GLU A 109 -13.60 -12.55 -1.38
C GLU A 109 -12.24 -12.86 -2.03
N VAL A 110 -11.13 -12.73 -1.27
CA VAL A 110 -9.79 -13.13 -1.73
C VAL A 110 -9.72 -14.65 -1.85
N TRP A 111 -10.17 -15.40 -0.84
CA TRP A 111 -10.24 -16.87 -0.93
C TRP A 111 -11.09 -17.32 -2.13
N ALA A 112 -12.21 -16.64 -2.41
CA ALA A 112 -13.03 -16.97 -3.57
C ALA A 112 -12.26 -16.85 -4.90
N GLY A 113 -11.34 -15.89 -5.01
CA GLY A 113 -10.53 -15.62 -6.20
C GLY A 113 -9.33 -16.54 -6.43
N ILE A 114 -8.88 -17.29 -5.42
CA ILE A 114 -7.74 -18.22 -5.55
C ILE A 114 -8.14 -19.41 -6.45
N SER A 115 -7.22 -19.87 -7.31
CA SER A 115 -7.47 -21.03 -8.18
C SER A 115 -7.71 -22.31 -7.37
N GLN A 116 -8.45 -23.27 -7.94
CA GLN A 116 -8.75 -24.52 -7.25
C GLN A 116 -7.46 -25.30 -6.88
N THR A 117 -6.46 -25.28 -7.76
CA THR A 117 -5.16 -25.94 -7.53
C THR A 117 -4.38 -25.31 -6.38
N GLU A 118 -4.40 -23.98 -6.25
CA GLU A 118 -3.76 -23.30 -5.11
C GLU A 118 -4.52 -23.55 -3.81
N LYS A 119 -5.86 -23.54 -3.84
CA LYS A 119 -6.69 -23.90 -2.69
C LYS A 119 -6.35 -25.30 -2.16
N GLU A 120 -6.18 -26.28 -3.04
CA GLU A 120 -5.81 -27.65 -2.65
C GLU A 120 -4.45 -27.72 -1.96
N LYS A 121 -3.44 -26.99 -2.46
CA LYS A 121 -2.13 -26.90 -1.80
C LYS A 121 -2.22 -26.28 -0.41
N PHE A 122 -3.00 -25.22 -0.24
CA PHE A 122 -3.20 -24.60 1.07
C PHE A 122 -3.95 -25.51 2.03
N ILE A 123 -4.97 -26.23 1.55
CA ILE A 123 -5.71 -27.20 2.37
C ILE A 123 -4.78 -28.32 2.84
N GLU A 124 -3.90 -28.82 1.95
CA GLU A 124 -2.90 -29.83 2.31
C GLU A 124 -1.91 -29.30 3.35
N TYR A 125 -1.40 -28.08 3.16
CA TYR A 125 -0.44 -27.46 4.07
C TYR A 125 -1.01 -27.17 5.46
N PHE A 126 -2.22 -26.58 5.53
CA PHE A 126 -2.88 -26.20 6.78
C PHE A 126 -3.76 -27.31 7.38
N GLY A 127 -3.88 -28.47 6.71
CA GLY A 127 -4.57 -29.66 7.19
C GLY A 127 -6.10 -29.65 7.05
N SER A 128 -6.73 -28.49 6.84
CA SER A 128 -8.17 -28.39 6.55
C SER A 128 -8.51 -27.13 5.76
N LYS A 129 -9.70 -27.11 5.15
CA LYS A 129 -10.22 -25.93 4.44
C LYS A 129 -10.47 -24.77 5.39
N GLU A 130 -11.05 -25.04 6.55
CA GLU A 130 -11.36 -24.04 7.55
C GLU A 130 -10.08 -23.38 8.10
N GLN A 131 -9.04 -24.17 8.38
CA GLN A 131 -7.74 -23.65 8.78
C GLN A 131 -7.07 -22.87 7.64
N ALA A 132 -7.05 -23.41 6.42
CA ALA A 132 -6.46 -22.70 5.27
C ALA A 132 -7.11 -21.33 5.03
N ILE A 133 -8.44 -21.23 5.11
CA ILE A 133 -9.15 -19.95 4.97
C ILE A 133 -8.74 -18.98 6.10
N THR A 134 -8.69 -19.46 7.34
CA THR A 134 -8.37 -18.64 8.51
C THR A 134 -6.95 -18.11 8.44
N GLU A 135 -5.98 -19.00 8.20
CA GLU A 135 -4.56 -18.66 8.13
C GLU A 135 -4.25 -17.74 6.95
N LEU A 136 -4.77 -18.04 5.75
CA LEU A 136 -4.57 -17.15 4.59
C LEU A 136 -5.25 -15.80 4.75
N THR A 137 -6.41 -15.76 5.41
CA THR A 137 -7.06 -14.49 5.74
C THR A 137 -6.14 -13.65 6.62
N TYR A 138 -5.57 -14.25 7.66
CA TYR A 138 -4.67 -13.58 8.57
C TYR A 138 -3.37 -13.12 7.89
N ILE A 139 -2.74 -14.01 7.11
CA ILE A 139 -1.52 -13.70 6.34
C ILE A 139 -1.76 -12.56 5.35
N ASN A 140 -2.83 -12.63 4.56
CA ASN A 140 -3.15 -11.57 3.59
C ASN A 140 -3.48 -10.25 4.29
N LEU A 141 -4.13 -10.32 5.45
CA LEU A 141 -4.46 -9.14 6.23
C LEU A 141 -3.19 -8.43 6.72
N ILE A 142 -2.21 -9.19 7.26
CA ILE A 142 -0.91 -8.64 7.64
C ILE A 142 -0.22 -8.05 6.42
N ALA A 143 -0.11 -8.82 5.33
CA ALA A 143 0.57 -8.38 4.12
C ALA A 143 -0.01 -7.07 3.59
N ASN A 144 -1.34 -6.96 3.49
CA ASN A 144 -2.03 -5.74 3.06
C ASN A 144 -1.82 -4.60 4.05
N ILE A 145 -1.93 -4.83 5.36
CA ILE A 145 -1.70 -3.78 6.36
C ILE A 145 -0.27 -3.23 6.25
N VAL A 146 0.74 -4.10 6.15
CA VAL A 146 2.13 -3.68 6.00
C VAL A 146 2.30 -2.87 4.72
N HIS A 147 1.84 -3.41 3.59
CA HIS A 147 1.94 -2.78 2.26
C HIS A 147 1.28 -1.39 2.24
N GLU A 148 0.01 -1.31 2.65
CA GLU A 148 -0.71 -0.05 2.67
C GLU A 148 -0.15 0.93 3.69
N THR A 149 0.36 0.47 4.83
CA THR A 149 1.00 1.37 5.80
C THR A 149 2.23 2.04 5.18
N VAL A 150 3.02 1.32 4.39
CA VAL A 150 4.17 1.91 3.67
C VAL A 150 3.71 3.00 2.69
N HIS A 151 2.64 2.77 1.92
CA HIS A 151 2.07 3.78 1.02
C HIS A 151 1.67 5.08 1.74
N GLN A 152 1.29 5.02 3.03
CA GLN A 152 0.98 6.24 3.80
C GLN A 152 2.21 7.16 3.91
N PHE A 153 3.43 6.62 3.96
CA PHE A 153 4.65 7.40 4.15
C PHE A 153 5.33 7.83 2.85
N GLN A 154 4.94 7.27 1.70
CA GLN A 154 5.56 7.56 0.42
C GLN A 154 5.32 9.00 -0.05
N ASP A 155 6.19 9.49 -0.94
CA ASP A 155 5.93 10.70 -1.71
C ASP A 155 4.87 10.42 -2.79
N TRP A 156 3.64 10.86 -2.54
CA TRP A 156 2.48 10.74 -3.44
C TRP A 156 2.63 11.41 -4.81
N SER A 157 3.73 12.11 -5.09
CA SER A 157 4.04 12.66 -6.41
C SER A 157 4.89 11.74 -7.28
N LEU A 158 5.26 10.56 -6.76
CA LEU A 158 6.02 9.56 -7.50
C LEU A 158 5.15 8.84 -8.55
N PRO A 159 5.75 8.35 -9.65
CA PRO A 159 5.07 7.47 -10.59
C PRO A 159 4.60 6.17 -9.93
N GLU A 160 3.46 5.65 -10.38
CA GLU A 160 2.80 4.45 -9.82
C GLU A 160 3.72 3.23 -9.75
N LEU A 161 4.33 2.87 -10.87
CA LEU A 161 5.29 1.77 -10.94
C LEU A 161 6.44 1.91 -9.93
N PHE A 162 7.00 3.12 -9.78
CA PHE A 162 8.11 3.34 -8.86
C PHE A 162 7.69 3.22 -7.40
N PHE A 163 6.55 3.80 -7.03
CA PHE A 163 6.13 3.74 -5.64
C PHE A 163 5.67 2.33 -5.25
N GLU A 164 5.02 1.58 -6.15
CA GLU A 164 4.65 0.17 -5.93
C GLU A 164 5.89 -0.69 -5.73
N MET A 165 6.92 -0.51 -6.56
CA MET A 165 8.19 -1.20 -6.41
C MET A 165 8.83 -0.97 -5.04
N GLY A 166 8.87 0.29 -4.60
CA GLY A 166 9.37 0.62 -3.28
C GLY A 166 8.51 0.02 -2.17
N THR A 167 7.18 0.06 -2.30
CA THR A 167 6.27 -0.51 -1.29
C THR A 167 6.51 -2.01 -1.10
N VAL A 168 6.62 -2.78 -2.18
CA VAL A 168 6.91 -4.21 -2.12
C VAL A 168 8.28 -4.47 -1.49
N TYR A 169 9.28 -3.65 -1.83
CA TYR A 169 10.61 -3.74 -1.21
C TYR A 169 10.56 -3.48 0.31
N TYR A 170 9.95 -2.39 0.77
CA TYR A 170 9.87 -2.11 2.21
C TYR A 170 8.98 -3.12 2.95
N GLN A 171 7.93 -3.64 2.31
CA GLN A 171 7.12 -4.72 2.86
C GLN A 171 7.99 -5.97 3.13
N GLU A 172 8.84 -6.39 2.19
CA GLU A 172 9.76 -7.50 2.41
C GLU A 172 10.74 -7.23 3.55
N GLU A 173 11.30 -6.02 3.62
CA GLU A 173 12.21 -5.63 4.70
C GLU A 173 11.51 -5.69 6.08
N ILE A 174 10.29 -5.16 6.18
CA ILE A 174 9.48 -5.19 7.40
C ILE A 174 9.14 -6.62 7.78
N ASN A 175 8.64 -7.43 6.85
CA ASN A 175 8.27 -8.80 7.11
C ASN A 175 9.45 -9.63 7.63
N ARG A 176 10.63 -9.44 7.03
CA ARG A 176 11.86 -10.12 7.45
C ARG A 176 12.31 -9.69 8.85
N GLU A 177 12.27 -8.39 9.16
CA GLU A 177 12.75 -7.90 10.47
C GLU A 177 11.74 -8.08 11.61
N ARG A 178 10.46 -8.24 11.28
CA ARG A 178 9.38 -8.48 12.25
C ARG A 178 8.95 -9.95 12.35
N ASP A 179 9.61 -10.83 11.58
CA ASP A 179 9.30 -12.26 11.51
C ASP A 179 7.83 -12.53 11.13
N TYR A 180 7.31 -11.74 10.19
CA TYR A 180 5.97 -11.96 9.63
C TYR A 180 6.04 -13.00 8.52
N GLU A 181 5.35 -14.12 8.71
CA GLU A 181 5.24 -15.21 7.72
C GLU A 181 4.27 -14.81 6.58
N CYS A 182 4.74 -13.94 5.69
CA CYS A 182 3.99 -13.48 4.52
C CYS A 182 4.66 -13.98 3.24
N PRO A 183 4.18 -15.08 2.63
CA PRO A 183 4.74 -15.60 1.39
C PRO A 183 4.58 -14.57 0.27
N THR A 184 5.65 -14.34 -0.48
CA THR A 184 5.67 -13.51 -1.67
C THR A 184 5.42 -14.34 -2.91
N THR A 185 4.90 -13.69 -3.96
CA THR A 185 4.80 -14.27 -5.30
C THR A 185 6.07 -13.98 -6.10
N GLU A 186 6.38 -14.80 -7.11
CA GLU A 186 7.51 -14.57 -8.03
C GLU A 186 7.48 -13.16 -8.66
N LYS A 187 6.27 -12.62 -8.87
CA LYS A 187 6.07 -11.26 -9.36
C LYS A 187 6.54 -10.21 -8.34
N GLN A 188 6.16 -10.36 -7.07
CA GLN A 188 6.59 -9.48 -5.99
C GLN A 188 8.10 -9.54 -5.80
N ASP A 189 8.70 -10.73 -5.84
CA ASP A 189 10.15 -10.90 -5.71
C ASP A 189 10.89 -10.13 -6.82
N LYS A 190 10.42 -10.23 -8.08
CA LYS A 190 11.01 -9.49 -9.21
C LYS A 190 10.88 -7.97 -9.05
N ILE A 191 9.72 -7.50 -8.59
CA ILE A 191 9.45 -6.08 -8.35
C ILE A 191 10.35 -5.53 -7.23
N SER A 192 10.46 -6.24 -6.11
CA SER A 192 11.35 -5.88 -5.00
C SER A 192 12.82 -5.90 -5.44
N HIS A 193 13.23 -6.92 -6.20
CA HIS A 193 14.59 -7.02 -6.72
C HIS A 193 14.94 -5.83 -7.62
N LEU A 194 14.03 -5.39 -8.48
CA LEU A 194 14.26 -4.21 -9.31
C LEU A 194 14.45 -2.94 -8.47
N TYR A 195 13.73 -2.78 -7.36
CA TYR A 195 13.96 -1.67 -6.44
C TYR A 195 15.33 -1.79 -5.73
N LYS A 196 15.77 -3.01 -5.39
CA LYS A 196 17.13 -3.27 -4.87
C LYS A 196 18.19 -2.87 -5.88
N GLU A 197 18.01 -3.17 -7.17
CA GLU A 197 18.93 -2.72 -8.23
C GLU A 197 19.02 -1.18 -8.30
N LEU A 198 17.90 -0.46 -8.10
CA LEU A 198 17.92 1.01 -8.04
C LEU A 198 18.70 1.53 -6.84
N ILE A 199 18.63 0.86 -5.69
CA ILE A 199 19.44 1.17 -4.51
C ILE A 199 20.92 0.97 -4.80
N GLU A 200 21.27 -0.13 -5.47
CA GLU A 200 22.67 -0.44 -5.84
C GLU A 200 23.23 0.58 -6.85
N GLU A 201 22.44 0.99 -7.84
CA GLU A 201 22.87 1.92 -8.89
C GLU A 201 22.93 3.38 -8.41
N PHE A 202 21.91 3.85 -7.69
CA PHE A 202 21.74 5.27 -7.36
C PHE A 202 22.04 5.61 -5.90
N GLY A 203 22.27 4.61 -5.06
CA GLY A 203 22.61 4.75 -3.64
C GLY A 203 21.41 4.71 -2.70
N GLU A 204 21.54 3.98 -1.60
CA GLU A 204 20.52 3.77 -0.57
C GLU A 204 19.91 5.09 -0.05
N GLU A 205 20.75 6.03 0.37
CA GLU A 205 20.31 7.33 0.88
C GLU A 205 19.46 8.10 -0.15
N ASN A 206 19.87 8.08 -1.42
CA ASN A 206 19.16 8.78 -2.50
C ASN A 206 17.81 8.13 -2.77
N MET A 207 17.75 6.80 -2.80
CA MET A 207 16.51 6.07 -3.07
C MET A 207 15.50 6.24 -1.93
N HIS A 208 15.93 6.21 -0.66
CA HIS A 208 15.05 6.50 0.46
C HIS A 208 14.55 7.94 0.45
N LYS A 209 15.43 8.92 0.19
CA LYS A 209 15.03 10.32 0.03
C LYS A 209 14.06 10.51 -1.13
N LEU A 210 14.22 9.77 -2.23
CA LEU A 210 13.32 9.87 -3.37
C LEU A 210 11.95 9.31 -2.99
N TYR A 211 11.93 8.11 -2.40
CA TYR A 211 10.70 7.40 -2.06
C TYR A 211 9.88 8.11 -0.98
N PHE A 212 10.52 8.59 0.09
CA PHE A 212 9.84 9.25 1.22
C PHE A 212 9.74 10.78 1.07
N GLY A 213 10.26 11.34 -0.03
CA GLY A 213 10.19 12.78 -0.32
C GLY A 213 11.20 13.64 0.45
N GLY A 214 12.29 13.05 0.94
CA GLY A 214 13.37 13.69 1.71
C GLY A 214 14.28 14.67 0.96
N PHE A 215 14.14 14.81 -0.36
CA PHE A 215 14.95 15.78 -1.12
C PHE A 215 14.53 17.23 -0.84
N LYS A 216 15.44 18.00 -0.24
CA LYS A 216 15.29 19.45 -0.08
C LYS A 216 15.43 20.20 -1.41
N ASN A 217 16.32 19.71 -2.29
CA ASN A 217 16.56 20.31 -3.59
C ASN A 217 15.66 19.67 -4.66
N THR A 218 14.71 20.43 -5.18
CA THR A 218 13.78 19.96 -6.22
C THR A 218 14.47 19.60 -7.53
N PHE A 219 15.60 20.23 -7.86
CA PHE A 219 16.35 19.91 -9.08
C PHE A 219 17.02 18.54 -8.99
N GLU A 220 17.73 18.28 -7.89
CA GLU A 220 18.34 16.96 -7.61
C GLU A 220 17.29 15.85 -7.64
N ARG A 221 16.15 16.06 -6.95
CA ARG A 221 15.03 15.13 -6.97
C ARG A 221 14.57 14.81 -8.39
N LYS A 222 14.38 15.83 -9.23
CA LYS A 222 13.91 15.66 -10.61
C LYS A 222 14.93 14.92 -11.47
N MET A 223 16.21 15.26 -11.36
CA MET A 223 17.27 14.59 -12.11
C MET A 223 17.37 13.11 -11.76
N LEU A 224 17.34 12.79 -10.47
CA LEU A 224 17.34 11.40 -10.02
C LEU A 224 16.09 10.65 -10.49
N LEU A 225 14.89 11.24 -10.33
CA LEU A 225 13.66 10.60 -10.78
C LEU A 225 13.69 10.29 -12.29
N MET A 226 14.21 11.21 -13.11
CA MET A 226 14.39 10.95 -14.55
C MET A 226 15.35 9.79 -14.82
N GLN A 227 16.46 9.68 -14.09
CA GLN A 227 17.40 8.57 -14.24
C GLN A 227 16.77 7.24 -13.84
N VAL A 228 16.01 7.22 -12.75
CA VAL A 228 15.25 6.06 -12.29
C VAL A 228 14.22 5.62 -13.33
N GLU A 229 13.45 6.55 -13.89
CA GLU A 229 12.48 6.24 -14.96
C GLU A 229 13.14 5.62 -16.19
N ILE A 230 14.29 6.17 -16.62
CA ILE A 230 15.08 5.60 -17.73
C ILE A 230 15.55 4.18 -17.39
N PHE A 231 16.04 3.95 -16.18
CA PHE A 231 16.49 2.63 -15.74
C PHE A 231 15.35 1.60 -15.77
N ILE A 232 14.19 1.97 -15.21
CA ILE A 232 12.98 1.13 -15.20
C ILE A 232 12.56 0.76 -16.62
N ASP A 233 12.60 1.73 -17.55
CA ASP A 233 12.27 1.50 -18.95
C ASP A 233 13.27 0.57 -19.65
N MET A 234 14.56 0.70 -19.37
CA MET A 234 15.60 -0.18 -19.92
C MET A 234 15.46 -1.64 -19.46
N LYS A 235 14.86 -1.86 -18.29
CA LYS A 235 14.64 -3.19 -17.70
C LYS A 235 13.31 -3.83 -18.12
N ASP A 236 12.53 -3.18 -19.00
CA ASP A 236 11.18 -3.59 -19.42
C ASP A 236 10.26 -3.89 -18.23
N ALA A 237 10.44 -3.17 -17.12
CA ALA A 237 9.73 -3.39 -15.88
C ALA A 237 8.22 -3.11 -15.99
N LYS A 238 7.82 -2.31 -16.99
CA LYS A 238 6.41 -2.04 -17.32
C LYS A 238 5.64 -3.32 -17.64
N SER A 239 6.31 -4.36 -18.17
CA SER A 239 5.71 -5.67 -18.43
C SER A 239 5.39 -6.46 -17.15
N LEU A 240 6.02 -6.12 -16.02
CA LEU A 240 5.86 -6.80 -14.74
C LEU A 240 4.62 -6.33 -13.97
N LEU A 241 3.92 -5.29 -14.42
CA LEU A 241 2.63 -4.85 -13.88
C LEU A 241 1.52 -4.77 -14.97
N PRO A 242 1.10 -5.90 -15.58
CA PRO A 242 -0.02 -5.87 -16.50
C PRO A 242 -1.28 -5.46 -15.73
N GLY A 243 -1.87 -4.32 -16.11
CA GLY A 243 -3.01 -3.67 -15.42
C GLY A 243 -2.72 -2.30 -14.81
N TYR A 244 -1.45 -1.88 -14.72
CA TYR A 244 -1.05 -0.56 -14.20
C TYR A 244 -0.57 0.41 -15.30
N GLY A 245 -0.63 0.01 -16.57
CA GLY A 245 0.02 0.72 -17.68
C GLY A 245 -0.84 0.99 -18.92
N ASN A 246 -2.18 0.87 -18.86
CA ASN A 246 -3.08 1.19 -19.99
C ASN A 246 -4.41 1.83 -19.53
N ASP A 247 -4.34 2.92 -18.75
CA ASP A 247 -5.49 3.85 -18.57
C ASP A 247 -5.02 5.30 -18.32
N VAL A 248 -3.84 5.65 -18.83
CA VAL A 248 -3.41 7.06 -18.95
C VAL A 248 -3.38 7.42 -20.43
N GLY A 249 -4.55 7.38 -21.05
CA GLY A 249 -4.66 7.64 -22.48
C GLY A 249 -6.07 7.49 -23.02
N GLU A 250 -7.06 8.16 -22.39
CA GLU A 250 -8.24 8.74 -23.05
C GLU A 250 -9.29 9.14 -22.00
N ALA A 251 -9.06 10.26 -21.31
CA ALA A 251 -10.16 11.03 -20.73
C ALA A 251 -9.70 12.46 -20.48
N ARG A 252 -9.92 13.32 -21.50
CA ARG A 252 -10.49 14.68 -21.39
C ARG A 252 -10.13 15.51 -22.63
N THR A 253 -10.90 15.32 -23.70
CA THR A 253 -11.39 16.44 -24.50
C THR A 253 -12.89 16.53 -24.29
N ASN A 254 -13.29 17.58 -23.58
CA ASN A 254 -14.48 18.39 -23.78
C ASN A 254 -14.25 19.70 -23.04
#